data_AF-A0A151WL37-F1
#
_entry.id   AF-A0A151WL37-F1
#
_cell.length_a   1.000
_cell.length_b   1.000
_cell.length_c   1.000
_cell.angle_alpha   90.00
_cell.angle_beta   90.00
_cell.angle_gamma   90.00
#
_symmetry.space_group_name_H-M   'P 1'
#
loop_
_entity.id
_entity.type
_entity.pdbx_description
1 polymer ?
#
loop_
_entity_poly.entity_id
_entity_poly.type
_entity_poly.pdbx_seq_one_letter_code
_entity_poly.pdbx_strand_id
1 'polypeptide(L)'
;MQLERLVNKNLRLALGYRLSTPINVIMAEAKETPLQLRFGYMTSKFIYRIFSKKNSPVLHSFEYLEQVTYSAPRRQQVLATVPALKYYVTQKHTLKIMQRSSVPYAYKYSYESSIYIQQFDSSLTSIPKKSNARIYIALSTRRAAHSFILMALNPKMKIG
;
A
#
# COMPACT_ATOMS: atom_id res chain seq x y z
N MET A 1 -10.57 27.63 -2.65
CA MET A 1 -11.46 27.73 -3.84
C MET A 1 -10.72 28.08 -5.14
N GLN A 2 -9.62 28.84 -5.13
CA GLN A 2 -8.93 29.23 -6.39
C GLN A 2 -8.35 28.04 -7.16
N LEU A 3 -7.71 27.08 -6.48
CA LEU A 3 -7.12 25.90 -7.12
C LEU A 3 -8.16 25.01 -7.82
N GLU A 4 -9.31 24.77 -7.18
CA GLU A 4 -10.37 23.96 -7.76
C GLU A 4 -10.93 24.59 -9.04
N ARG A 5 -11.13 25.92 -9.04
CA ARG A 5 -11.51 26.66 -10.25
C ARG A 5 -10.47 26.54 -11.36
N LEU A 6 -9.18 26.61 -11.02
CA LEU A 6 -8.09 26.45 -11.99
C LEU A 6 -8.06 25.04 -12.60
N VAL A 7 -8.14 24.01 -11.76
CA VAL A 7 -8.18 22.61 -12.20
C VAL A 7 -9.39 22.36 -13.11
N ASN A 8 -10.57 22.85 -12.71
CA ASN A 8 -11.80 22.72 -13.49
C ASN A 8 -11.72 23.47 -14.84
N LYS A 9 -11.09 24.64 -14.88
CA LYS A 9 -10.84 25.38 -16.11
C LYS A 9 -9.90 24.60 -17.04
N ASN A 10 -8.82 24.05 -16.51
CA ASN A 10 -7.87 23.27 -17.32
C ASN A 10 -8.49 21.97 -17.83
N LEU A 11 -9.27 21.27 -17.01
CA LEU A 11 -9.95 20.05 -17.42
C LEU A 11 -10.94 20.32 -18.57
N ARG A 12 -11.68 21.43 -18.47
CA ARG A 12 -12.57 21.90 -19.54
C ARG A 12 -11.82 22.16 -20.84
N LEU A 13 -10.71 22.90 -20.78
CA LEU A 13 -9.90 23.21 -21.96
C LEU A 13 -9.29 21.96 -22.58
N ALA A 14 -8.79 21.03 -21.77
CA ALA A 14 -8.18 19.79 -22.24
C ALA A 14 -9.16 18.88 -22.99
N LEU A 15 -10.43 18.89 -22.60
CA LEU A 15 -11.49 18.09 -23.22
C LEU A 15 -12.30 18.83 -24.28
N GLY A 16 -12.05 20.13 -24.48
CA GLY A 16 -12.72 20.93 -25.51
C GLY A 16 -14.18 21.33 -25.20
N TYR A 17 -14.58 21.37 -23.92
CA TYR A 17 -15.96 21.74 -23.56
C TYR A 17 -16.19 23.25 -23.56
N ARG A 18 -17.41 23.65 -23.97
CA ARG A 18 -17.90 25.03 -23.87
C ARG A 18 -18.08 25.45 -22.42
N LEU A 19 -18.02 26.76 -22.13
CA LEU A 19 -18.20 27.28 -20.76
C LEU A 19 -19.56 26.91 -20.12
N SER A 20 -20.61 26.72 -20.92
CA SER A 20 -21.95 26.34 -20.46
C SER A 20 -22.04 24.90 -19.95
N THR A 21 -21.10 24.02 -20.29
CA THR A 21 -21.13 22.63 -19.82
C THR A 21 -20.92 22.59 -18.31
N PRO A 22 -21.82 21.97 -17.53
CA PRO A 22 -21.68 21.96 -16.08
C PRO A 22 -20.51 21.06 -15.66
N ILE A 23 -19.84 21.41 -14.56
CA ILE A 23 -18.57 20.79 -14.17
C ILE A 23 -18.71 19.32 -13.77
N ASN A 24 -19.85 18.92 -13.24
CA ASN A 24 -20.18 17.53 -12.91
C ASN A 24 -20.17 16.63 -14.15
N VAL A 25 -20.67 17.12 -15.29
CA VAL A 25 -20.62 16.39 -16.57
C VAL A 25 -19.16 16.22 -17.02
N ILE A 26 -18.38 17.30 -17.00
CA ILE A 26 -16.95 17.24 -17.37
C ILE A 26 -16.19 16.24 -16.49
N MET A 27 -16.42 16.27 -15.17
CA MET A 27 -15.78 15.33 -14.24
C MET A 27 -16.21 13.88 -14.50
N ALA A 28 -17.50 13.63 -14.73
CA ALA A 28 -18.02 12.30 -15.01
C ALA A 28 -17.42 11.72 -16.31
N GLU A 29 -17.33 12.55 -17.35
CA GLU A 29 -16.80 12.14 -18.65
C GLU A 29 -15.28 11.92 -18.61
N ALA A 30 -14.57 12.78 -17.89
CA ALA A 30 -13.14 12.59 -17.58
C ALA A 30 -12.86 11.40 -16.64
N LYS A 31 -13.90 10.82 -16.02
CA LYS A 31 -13.79 9.84 -14.92
C LYS A 31 -12.94 10.37 -13.75
N GLU A 32 -12.98 11.67 -13.54
CA GLU A 32 -12.24 12.36 -12.48
C GLU A 32 -13.15 12.65 -11.29
N THR A 33 -12.60 12.56 -10.09
CA THR A 33 -13.32 12.88 -8.85
C THR A 33 -13.07 14.33 -8.41
N PRO A 34 -13.96 14.93 -7.58
CA PRO A 34 -13.75 16.24 -7.00
C PRO A 34 -12.37 16.38 -6.36
N LEU A 35 -11.75 17.55 -6.53
CA LEU A 35 -10.34 17.78 -6.16
C LEU A 35 -10.06 17.48 -4.68
N GLN A 36 -11.00 17.81 -3.79
CA GLN A 36 -10.87 17.53 -2.36
C GLN A 36 -10.78 16.03 -2.05
N LEU A 37 -11.55 15.20 -2.75
CA LEU A 37 -11.49 13.74 -2.59
C LEU A 37 -10.16 13.19 -3.10
N ARG A 38 -9.65 13.73 -4.21
CA ARG A 38 -8.33 13.35 -4.74
C ARG A 38 -7.21 13.68 -3.75
N PHE A 39 -7.24 14.87 -3.14
CA PHE A 39 -6.27 15.19 -2.09
C PHE A 39 -6.37 14.25 -0.89
N GLY A 40 -7.58 13.93 -0.45
CA GLY A 40 -7.79 12.96 0.63
C GLY A 40 -7.22 11.58 0.30
N TYR A 41 -7.51 11.07 -0.90
CA TYR A 41 -6.98 9.79 -1.38
C TYR A 41 -5.45 9.80 -1.47
N MET A 42 -4.86 10.84 -2.07
CA MET A 42 -3.41 10.96 -2.21
C MET A 42 -2.72 11.07 -0.85
N THR A 43 -3.30 11.81 0.08
CA THR A 43 -2.81 11.93 1.46
C THR A 43 -2.87 10.58 2.18
N SER A 44 -3.99 9.88 2.10
CA SER A 44 -4.15 8.52 2.62
C SER A 44 -3.10 7.55 2.06
N LYS A 45 -2.92 7.53 0.73
CA LYS A 45 -1.91 6.69 0.06
C LYS A 45 -0.50 7.03 0.52
N PHE A 46 -0.20 8.31 0.72
CA PHE A 46 1.07 8.78 1.25
C PHE A 46 1.32 8.30 2.68
N ILE A 47 0.31 8.37 3.56
CA ILE A 47 0.40 7.86 4.93
C ILE A 47 0.71 6.35 4.95
N TYR A 48 0.00 5.54 4.16
CA TYR A 48 0.31 4.11 4.04
C TYR A 48 1.74 3.85 3.56
N ARG A 49 2.22 4.64 2.60
CA ARG A 49 3.59 4.53 2.10
C ARG A 49 4.63 4.89 3.18
N ILE A 50 4.30 5.81 4.09
CA ILE A 50 5.16 6.13 5.23
C ILE A 50 5.14 5.00 6.25
N PHE A 51 3.97 4.44 6.55
CA PHE A 51 3.83 3.34 7.50
C PHE A 51 4.65 2.11 7.10
N SER A 52 4.82 1.84 5.80
CA SER A 52 5.55 0.66 5.33
C SER A 52 7.05 0.77 5.54
N LYS A 53 7.56 1.98 5.79
CA LYS A 53 8.97 2.23 6.09
C LYS A 53 9.20 2.17 7.60
N LYS A 54 10.18 1.38 8.04
CA LYS A 54 10.52 1.28 9.47
C LYS A 54 11.06 2.59 10.06
N ASN A 55 11.97 3.26 9.35
CA ASN A 55 12.69 4.45 9.85
C ASN A 55 12.33 5.70 9.04
N SER A 56 11.05 6.04 8.95
CA SER A 56 10.61 7.23 8.23
C SER A 56 10.69 8.47 9.13
N PRO A 57 11.47 9.52 8.80
CA PRO A 57 11.51 10.74 9.59
C PRO A 57 10.14 11.42 9.67
N VAL A 58 9.36 11.33 8.58
CA VAL A 58 8.00 11.88 8.52
C VAL A 58 7.06 11.17 9.49
N LEU A 59 7.25 9.86 9.72
CA LEU A 59 6.45 9.14 10.70
C LEU A 59 6.71 9.67 12.11
N HIS A 60 7.99 9.87 12.45
CA HIS A 60 8.38 10.45 13.74
C HIS A 60 7.87 11.87 13.91
N SER A 61 7.83 12.70 12.86
CA SER A 61 7.19 14.01 12.91
C SER A 61 5.69 13.92 13.24
N PHE A 62 4.97 12.95 12.66
CA PHE A 62 3.55 12.74 12.98
C PHE A 62 3.34 12.23 14.41
N GLU A 63 4.18 11.30 14.88
CA GLU A 63 4.18 10.82 16.27
C GLU A 63 4.42 11.98 17.26
N TYR A 64 5.41 12.83 16.97
CA TYR A 64 5.70 14.03 17.75
C TYR A 64 4.52 15.02 17.75
N LEU A 65 3.96 15.33 16.58
CA LEU A 65 2.81 16.23 16.47
C LEU A 65 1.61 15.70 17.26
N GLU A 66 1.35 14.40 17.22
CA GLU A 66 0.30 13.76 18.00
C GLU A 66 0.51 13.97 19.51
N GLN A 67 1.73 13.75 20.01
CA GLN A 67 2.10 13.95 21.42
C GLN A 67 1.95 15.42 21.87
N VAL A 68 2.34 16.37 21.02
CA VAL A 68 2.25 17.80 21.31
C VAL A 68 0.81 18.32 21.26
N THR A 69 -0.10 17.63 20.55
CA THR A 69 -1.52 17.98 20.47
C THR A 69 -2.37 17.42 21.63
N TYR A 70 -1.96 17.66 22.87
CA TYR A 70 -2.69 17.22 24.07
C TYR A 70 -4.01 17.97 24.32
N SER A 71 -4.11 19.21 23.83
CA SER A 71 -5.27 20.09 24.06
C SER A 71 -6.12 20.26 22.80
N ALA A 72 -7.44 20.27 22.95
CA ALA A 72 -8.41 20.42 21.86
C ALA A 72 -8.17 21.65 20.95
N PRO A 73 -7.98 22.89 21.48
CA PRO A 73 -7.67 24.05 20.64
C PRO A 73 -6.37 23.89 19.86
N ARG A 74 -5.33 23.35 20.48
CA ARG A 74 -4.03 23.11 19.83
C ARG A 74 -4.15 22.07 18.72
N ARG A 75 -4.93 21.01 18.95
CA ARG A 75 -5.23 20.01 17.94
C ARG A 75 -5.96 20.61 16.74
N GLN A 76 -6.94 21.50 16.96
CA GLN A 76 -7.64 22.17 15.88
C GLN A 76 -6.73 23.09 15.06
N GLN A 77 -5.85 23.84 15.73
CA GLN A 77 -4.82 24.66 15.07
C GLN A 77 -3.89 23.81 14.20
N VAL A 78 -3.35 22.72 14.76
CA VAL A 78 -2.45 21.83 14.02
C VAL A 78 -3.16 21.16 12.85
N LEU A 79 -4.42 20.76 12.99
CA LEU A 79 -5.20 20.18 11.88
C LEU A 79 -5.49 21.19 10.76
N ALA A 80 -5.58 22.48 11.08
CA ALA A 80 -5.71 23.54 10.08
C ALA A 80 -4.40 23.74 9.30
N THR A 81 -3.24 23.67 9.97
CA THR A 81 -1.93 23.81 9.35
C THR A 81 -1.47 22.54 8.62
N VAL A 82 -1.74 21.37 9.20
CA VAL A 82 -1.32 20.05 8.71
C VAL A 82 -2.53 19.12 8.61
N PRO A 83 -3.34 19.25 7.54
CA PRO A 83 -4.53 18.40 7.35
C PRO A 83 -4.21 16.91 7.24
N ALA A 84 -2.99 16.56 6.82
CA ALA A 84 -2.52 15.18 6.71
C ALA A 84 -2.52 14.44 8.06
N LEU A 85 -2.39 15.15 9.18
CA LEU A 85 -2.43 14.56 10.52
C LEU A 85 -3.77 13.85 10.79
N LYS A 86 -4.89 14.37 10.24
CA LYS A 86 -6.21 13.71 10.34
C LYS A 86 -6.15 12.29 9.78
N TYR A 87 -5.57 12.11 8.61
CA TYR A 87 -5.46 10.82 7.93
C TYR A 87 -4.49 9.88 8.65
N TYR A 88 -3.40 10.41 9.19
CA TYR A 88 -2.50 9.66 10.06
C TYR A 88 -3.24 9.07 11.26
N VAL A 89 -3.97 9.89 12.02
CA VAL A 89 -4.68 9.45 13.23
C VAL A 89 -5.75 8.40 12.90
N THR A 90 -6.52 8.58 11.83
CA THR A 90 -7.56 7.61 11.45
C THR A 90 -6.97 6.26 11.00
N GLN A 91 -5.81 6.27 10.33
CA GLN A 91 -5.17 5.08 9.79
C GLN A 91 -4.17 4.43 10.74
N LYS A 92 -3.87 5.06 11.89
CA LYS A 92 -2.88 4.61 12.87
C LYS A 92 -3.04 3.15 13.30
N HIS A 93 -4.29 2.65 13.36
CA HIS A 93 -4.58 1.26 13.67
C HIS A 93 -3.87 0.27 12.72
N THR A 94 -3.68 0.64 11.44
CA THR A 94 -3.01 -0.20 10.45
C THR A 94 -1.52 -0.39 10.74
N LEU A 95 -0.89 0.55 11.46
CA LEU A 95 0.54 0.48 11.79
C LEU A 95 0.92 -0.80 12.58
N LYS A 96 -0.01 -1.34 13.37
CA LYS A 96 0.18 -2.56 14.17
C LYS A 96 0.14 -3.84 13.34
N ILE A 97 -0.60 -3.83 12.23
CA ILE A 97 -0.89 -5.01 11.42
C ILE A 97 0.01 -5.06 10.18
N MET A 98 0.43 -3.89 9.68
CA MET A 98 1.14 -3.78 8.42
C MET A 98 2.59 -4.23 8.52
N GLN A 99 3.05 -5.00 7.54
CA GLN A 99 4.47 -5.33 7.42
C GLN A 99 5.27 -4.08 7.08
N ARG A 100 6.41 -3.91 7.77
CA ARG A 100 7.30 -2.76 7.61
C ARG A 100 8.70 -3.23 7.21
N SER A 101 9.33 -2.56 6.27
CA SER A 101 10.70 -2.85 5.84
C SER A 101 11.57 -1.60 5.91
N SER A 102 12.88 -1.79 6.09
CA SER A 102 13.86 -0.71 5.94
C SER A 102 14.28 -0.53 4.48
N VAL A 103 14.11 -1.60 3.68
CA VAL A 103 14.52 -1.70 2.29
C VAL A 103 13.26 -1.74 1.41
N PRO A 104 13.23 -1.10 0.23
CA PRO A 104 12.10 -1.24 -0.70
C PRO A 104 11.81 -2.71 -1.00
N TYR A 105 10.54 -3.06 -1.19
CA TYR A 105 10.12 -4.45 -1.42
C TYR A 105 10.84 -5.09 -2.62
N ALA A 106 11.14 -4.30 -3.66
CA ALA A 106 11.88 -4.73 -4.83
C ALA A 106 13.28 -5.32 -4.52
N TYR A 107 13.88 -4.94 -3.39
CA TYR A 107 15.19 -5.43 -2.95
C TYR A 107 15.10 -6.28 -1.67
N LYS A 108 13.90 -6.74 -1.33
CA LYS A 108 13.71 -7.63 -0.16
C LYS A 108 14.25 -9.03 -0.43
N TYR A 109 14.25 -9.45 -1.70
CA TYR A 109 14.66 -10.79 -2.12
C TYR A 109 15.96 -10.73 -2.93
N SER A 110 16.72 -11.82 -2.92
CA SER A 110 17.95 -11.92 -3.71
C SER A 110 17.63 -11.93 -5.20
N TYR A 111 18.57 -11.46 -6.03
CA TYR A 111 18.44 -11.53 -7.48
C TYR A 111 18.13 -12.94 -7.97
N GLU A 112 18.80 -13.95 -7.39
CA GLU A 112 18.56 -15.37 -7.67
C GLU A 112 17.11 -15.80 -7.54
N SER A 113 16.40 -15.30 -6.52
CA SER A 113 14.98 -15.62 -6.33
C SER A 113 14.06 -14.97 -7.36
N SER A 114 14.49 -13.85 -7.97
CA SER A 114 13.71 -13.13 -8.99
C SER A 114 13.83 -13.75 -10.38
N ILE A 115 14.96 -14.42 -10.65
CA ILE A 115 15.19 -15.18 -11.89
C ILE A 115 14.87 -16.68 -11.76
N TYR A 116 14.42 -17.10 -10.58
CA TYR A 116 14.09 -18.49 -10.32
C TYR A 116 12.88 -18.93 -11.15
N ILE A 117 13.10 -19.88 -12.05
CA ILE A 117 12.07 -20.56 -12.80
C ILE A 117 11.76 -21.86 -12.07
N GLN A 118 10.54 -21.97 -11.54
CA GLN A 118 10.10 -23.22 -10.92
C GLN A 118 10.09 -24.31 -11.99
N GLN A 119 10.94 -25.32 -11.82
CA GLN A 119 10.96 -26.46 -12.72
C GLN A 119 9.62 -27.20 -12.62
N PHE A 120 9.03 -27.46 -13.78
CA PHE A 120 7.78 -28.21 -13.88
C PHE A 120 8.05 -29.67 -13.49
N ASP A 121 7.43 -30.12 -12.41
CA ASP A 121 7.51 -31.50 -11.98
C ASP A 121 6.54 -32.37 -12.81
N SER A 122 7.08 -33.01 -13.85
CA SER A 122 6.35 -33.93 -14.72
C SER A 122 5.96 -35.25 -14.04
N SER A 123 6.37 -35.50 -12.79
CA SER A 123 5.94 -36.69 -12.05
C SER A 123 4.47 -36.59 -11.62
N LEU A 124 3.92 -35.38 -11.46
CA LEU A 124 2.54 -35.11 -11.04
C LEU A 124 1.49 -35.40 -12.13
N THR A 125 1.90 -35.52 -13.40
CA THR A 125 0.99 -35.83 -14.51
C THR A 125 0.69 -37.33 -14.65
N SER A 126 1.42 -38.19 -13.93
CA SER A 126 1.22 -39.65 -13.97
C SER A 126 0.13 -40.17 -13.04
N ILE A 127 -0.46 -39.30 -12.19
CA ILE A 127 -1.42 -39.72 -11.15
C ILE A 127 -2.83 -39.83 -11.76
N PRO A 128 -3.45 -41.03 -11.79
CA PRO A 128 -4.77 -41.23 -12.37
C PRO A 128 -5.83 -40.39 -11.66
N LYS A 129 -6.77 -39.84 -12.44
CA LYS A 129 -7.72 -38.77 -12.09
C LYS A 129 -8.66 -39.06 -10.90
N LYS A 130 -8.61 -40.25 -10.29
CA LYS A 130 -9.57 -40.79 -9.30
C LYS A 130 -8.96 -41.25 -7.95
N SER A 131 -7.79 -40.77 -7.52
CA SER A 131 -7.29 -41.08 -6.17
C SER A 131 -7.39 -39.90 -5.20
N ASN A 132 -7.91 -40.16 -3.99
CA ASN A 132 -7.97 -39.21 -2.87
C ASN A 132 -6.57 -38.82 -2.33
N ALA A 133 -5.49 -39.37 -2.90
CA ALA A 133 -4.10 -39.04 -2.59
C ALA A 133 -3.70 -37.61 -3.02
N ARG A 134 -4.48 -36.97 -3.89
CA ARG A 134 -4.20 -35.60 -4.40
C ARG A 134 -4.08 -34.52 -3.32
N ILE A 135 -4.76 -34.69 -2.20
CA ILE A 135 -4.78 -33.68 -1.13
C ILE A 135 -3.51 -33.76 -0.28
N TYR A 136 -3.02 -34.96 0.02
CA TYR A 136 -1.91 -35.17 0.95
C TYR A 136 -0.54 -34.80 0.37
N ILE A 137 -0.30 -35.05 -0.91
CA ILE A 137 1.01 -34.77 -1.56
C ILE A 137 1.19 -33.26 -1.83
N ALA A 138 0.12 -32.57 -2.23
CA ALA A 138 0.16 -31.12 -2.44
C ALA A 138 0.35 -30.33 -1.13
N LEU A 139 -0.20 -30.83 -0.01
CA LEU A 139 -0.03 -30.21 1.31
C LEU A 139 1.35 -30.48 1.93
N SER A 140 1.93 -31.67 1.70
CA SER A 140 3.27 -32.01 2.20
C SER A 140 4.37 -31.23 1.46
N THR A 141 4.26 -31.10 0.14
CA THR A 141 5.21 -30.31 -0.69
C THR A 141 5.11 -28.81 -0.40
N ARG A 142 3.91 -28.26 -0.16
CA ARG A 142 3.76 -26.85 0.27
C ARG A 142 4.40 -26.59 1.64
N ARG A 143 4.26 -27.53 2.59
CA ARG A 143 4.90 -27.42 3.91
C ARG A 143 6.43 -27.53 3.82
N ALA A 144 6.95 -28.42 2.99
CA ALA A 144 8.39 -28.57 2.76
C ALA A 144 8.99 -27.34 2.03
N ALA A 145 8.31 -26.80 1.02
CA ALA A 145 8.75 -25.58 0.35
C ALA A 145 8.71 -24.37 1.29
N HIS A 146 7.68 -24.27 2.14
CA HIS A 146 7.60 -23.21 3.16
C HIS A 146 8.67 -23.36 4.25
N SER A 147 9.04 -24.60 4.65
CA SER A 147 10.13 -24.82 5.62
C SER A 147 11.51 -24.51 5.01
N PHE A 148 11.75 -24.87 3.75
CA PHE A 148 12.98 -24.52 3.03
C PHE A 148 13.15 -23.01 2.83
N ILE A 149 12.06 -22.31 2.50
CA ILE A 149 12.07 -20.84 2.38
C ILE A 149 12.31 -20.19 3.75
N LEU A 150 11.71 -20.72 4.83
CA LEU A 150 11.98 -20.23 6.19
C LEU A 150 13.42 -20.51 6.66
N MET A 151 14.01 -21.64 6.28
CA MET A 151 15.42 -21.97 6.55
C MET A 151 16.38 -21.04 5.80
N ALA A 152 16.07 -20.70 4.54
CA ALA A 152 16.87 -19.76 3.75
C ALA A 152 16.78 -18.31 4.26
N LEU A 153 15.71 -17.95 4.99
CA LEU A 153 15.49 -16.61 5.53
C LEU A 153 16.10 -16.40 6.93
N ASN A 154 16.62 -17.43 7.60
CA ASN A 154 17.14 -17.33 8.97
C ASN A 154 18.46 -18.13 9.15
N PRO A 155 19.65 -17.52 8.93
CA PRO A 155 20.93 -18.24 8.92
C PRO A 155 21.40 -18.73 10.31
N LYS A 156 20.68 -18.44 11.40
CA LYS A 156 21.03 -18.88 12.76
C LYS A 156 20.42 -20.22 13.18
N MET A 157 19.67 -20.90 12.32
CA MET A 157 19.10 -22.21 12.64
C MET A 157 19.91 -23.33 11.97
N LYS A 158 21.20 -23.43 12.32
CA LYS A 158 22.01 -24.64 12.07
C LYS A 158 22.05 -25.45 13.36
N ILE A 159 21.24 -26.52 13.35
CA ILE A 159 21.46 -27.86 13.92
C ILE A 159 22.20 -27.91 15.27
N GLY A 160 21.44 -28.24 16.32
CA GLY A 160 21.87 -29.20 17.35
C GLY A 160 21.17 -30.52 17.07
#